data_AF-A0A2V2ZZ76-F1
#
_entry.id   AF-A0A2V2ZZ76-F1
#
_cell.length_a   1.000
_cell.length_b   1.000
_cell.length_c   1.000
_cell.angle_alpha   90.00
_cell.angle_beta   90.00
_cell.angle_gamma   90.00
#
_symmetry.space_group_name_H-M   'P 1'
#
loop_
_entity.id
_entity.type
_entity.pdbx_description
1 polymer ?
#
loop_
_entity_poly.entity_id
_entity_poly.type
_entity_poly.pdbx_seq_one_letter_code
_entity_poly.pdbx_strand_id
1 'polypeptide(L)'
;MAKKWGHFVRSWMTKNMELPQDVMMDLPRITMIGQIHIYIENHRGLLAFSDKELRLLLKQGQLLIKGKAFVIKTILPEEILLEGKIDSVTYITDND
;
A
#
# COMPACT_ATOMS: atom_id res chain seq x y z
N MET A 1 -10.22 30.54 12.21
CA MET A 1 -10.68 29.14 12.03
C MET A 1 -9.63 28.07 12.32
N ALA A 2 -8.32 28.37 12.36
CA ALA A 2 -7.27 27.38 12.64
C ALA A 2 -7.18 26.87 14.10
N LYS A 3 -7.58 27.68 15.10
CA LYS A 3 -7.48 27.29 16.52
C LYS A 3 -8.40 26.14 16.94
N LYS A 4 -9.57 25.95 16.30
CA LYS A 4 -10.50 24.85 16.61
C LYS A 4 -9.98 23.49 16.15
N TRP A 5 -9.15 23.46 15.10
CA TRP A 5 -8.56 22.23 14.55
C TRP A 5 -7.54 21.59 15.50
N GLY A 6 -6.69 22.41 16.14
CA GLY A 6 -5.71 21.90 17.12
C GLY A 6 -6.34 21.25 18.35
N HIS A 7 -7.51 21.75 18.78
CA HIS A 7 -8.27 21.14 19.88
C HIS A 7 -8.94 19.83 19.48
N PHE A 8 -9.38 19.69 18.22
CA PHE A 8 -9.88 18.42 17.69
C PHE A 8 -8.78 17.35 17.65
N VAL A 9 -7.58 17.70 17.18
CA VAL A 9 -6.41 16.81 17.14
C VAL A 9 -5.97 16.40 18.55
N ARG A 10 -5.93 17.34 19.50
CA ARG A 10 -5.53 17.05 20.90
C ARG A 10 -6.60 16.25 21.65
N SER A 11 -7.88 16.49 21.38
CA SER A 11 -8.99 15.70 21.92
C SER A 11 -9.04 14.28 21.33
N TRP A 12 -8.60 14.11 20.07
CA TRP A 12 -8.49 12.80 19.41
C TRP A 12 -7.32 12.00 20.00
N MET A 13 -6.16 12.63 20.20
CA MET A 13 -4.98 12.01 20.83
C MET A 13 -5.22 11.55 22.28
N THR A 14 -6.09 12.23 23.04
CA THR A 14 -6.32 11.93 24.46
C THR A 14 -7.47 10.95 24.71
N LYS A 15 -8.30 10.64 23.71
CA LYS A 15 -9.41 9.67 23.82
C LYS A 15 -9.19 8.34 23.10
N ASN A 16 -8.36 8.27 22.06
CA ASN A 16 -8.29 7.11 21.16
C ASN A 16 -6.94 6.37 21.21
N MET A 17 -6.53 5.90 22.39
CA MET A 17 -5.56 4.80 22.52
C MET A 17 -6.17 3.43 22.10
N GLU A 18 -7.02 3.44 21.06
CA GLU A 18 -7.69 2.27 20.45
C GLU A 18 -7.63 2.37 18.91
N LEU A 19 -6.58 2.97 18.35
CA LEU A 19 -6.38 2.90 16.90
C LEU A 19 -6.08 1.45 16.52
N PRO A 20 -6.75 0.90 15.48
CA PRO A 20 -6.42 -0.42 14.95
C PRO A 20 -4.91 -0.54 14.68
N GLN A 21 -4.31 -1.66 15.08
CA GLN A 21 -2.86 -1.82 15.05
C GLN A 21 -2.27 -1.62 13.64
N ASP A 22 -3.00 -1.95 12.58
CA ASP A 22 -2.59 -1.80 11.19
C ASP A 22 -2.31 -0.34 10.80
N VAL A 23 -3.07 0.61 11.34
CA VAL A 23 -2.86 2.06 11.14
C VAL A 23 -1.61 2.54 11.85
N MET A 24 -1.30 1.98 13.03
CA MET A 24 -0.09 2.36 13.77
C MET A 24 1.17 1.70 13.21
N MET A 25 1.04 0.56 12.54
CA MET A 25 2.18 -0.25 12.09
C MET A 25 2.66 0.10 10.67
N ASP A 26 1.93 0.94 9.91
CA ASP A 26 2.12 1.19 8.47
C ASP A 26 2.09 -0.12 7.65
N LEU A 27 1.15 -1.02 7.95
CA LEU A 27 1.05 -2.27 7.21
C LEU A 27 0.59 -2.01 5.76
N PRO A 28 1.17 -2.70 4.77
CA PRO A 28 0.68 -2.64 3.39
C PRO A 28 -0.76 -3.15 3.33
N ARG A 29 -1.68 -2.33 2.84
CA ARG A 29 -3.07 -2.75 2.56
C ARG A 29 -3.15 -3.15 1.10
N ILE A 30 -3.64 -4.36 0.84
CA ILE A 30 -3.80 -4.90 -0.51
C ILE A 30 -5.27 -5.23 -0.71
N THR A 31 -5.89 -4.59 -1.69
CA THR A 31 -7.28 -4.86 -2.10
C THR A 31 -7.29 -5.39 -3.52
N MET A 32 -7.84 -6.59 -3.72
CA MET A 32 -7.93 -7.24 -5.04
C MET A 32 -9.37 -7.46 -5.47
N ILE A 33 -9.66 -7.19 -6.74
CA ILE A 33 -10.94 -7.52 -7.38
C ILE A 33 -10.66 -8.59 -8.45
N GLY A 34 -10.94 -9.84 -8.08
CA GLY A 34 -10.54 -11.00 -8.88
C GLY A 34 -9.04 -10.99 -9.19
N GLN A 35 -8.70 -11.48 -10.38
CA GLN A 35 -7.32 -11.48 -10.89
C GLN A 35 -7.04 -10.30 -11.84
N ILE A 36 -7.87 -9.26 -11.83
CA ILE A 36 -7.80 -8.20 -12.86
C ILE A 36 -7.33 -6.85 -12.30
N HIS A 37 -7.73 -6.49 -11.07
CA HIS A 37 -7.39 -5.21 -10.45
C HIS A 37 -6.79 -5.45 -9.06
N ILE A 38 -5.74 -4.70 -8.73
CA ILE A 38 -5.13 -4.68 -7.40
C ILE A 38 -4.78 -3.24 -7.02
N TYR A 39 -5.17 -2.86 -5.81
CA TYR A 39 -4.86 -1.59 -5.19
C TYR A 39 -3.97 -1.85 -3.97
N ILE A 40 -2.83 -1.17 -3.93
CA ILE A 40 -1.82 -1.31 -2.87
C ILE A 40 -1.62 0.04 -2.21
N GLU A 41 -1.72 0.08 -0.89
CA GLU A 41 -1.45 1.25 -0.05
C GLU A 41 -0.24 1.00 0.87
N ASN A 42 0.32 2.06 1.44
CA ASN A 42 1.46 2.05 2.35
C ASN A 42 2.73 1.43 1.74
N HIS A 43 2.95 1.59 0.42
CA HIS A 43 4.24 1.30 -0.19
C HIS A 43 5.23 2.44 0.04
N ARG A 44 6.53 2.13 0.11
CA ARG A 44 7.63 3.11 0.25
C ARG A 44 8.31 3.45 -1.07
N GLY A 45 7.86 2.87 -2.18
CA GLY A 45 8.30 3.24 -3.52
C GLY A 45 8.12 2.13 -4.54
N LEU A 46 8.19 2.51 -5.82
CA LEU A 46 8.21 1.60 -6.95
C LEU A 46 9.65 1.19 -7.27
N LEU A 47 9.98 -0.10 -7.12
CA LEU A 47 11.32 -0.64 -7.40
C LEU A 47 11.46 -1.09 -8.86
N ALA A 48 10.44 -1.77 -9.40
CA ALA A 48 10.44 -2.22 -10.78
C ALA A 48 9.01 -2.27 -11.33
N PHE A 49 8.86 -1.96 -12.62
CA PHE A 49 7.61 -2.09 -13.34
C PHE A 49 7.85 -2.55 -14.78
N SER A 50 7.03 -3.51 -15.22
CA SER A 50 6.92 -3.98 -16.60
C SER A 50 5.50 -4.49 -16.85
N ASP A 51 5.22 -4.91 -18.08
CA ASP A 51 3.96 -5.56 -18.44
C ASP A 51 3.71 -6.91 -17.73
N LYS A 52 4.70 -7.44 -17.00
CA LYS A 52 4.64 -8.76 -16.32
C LYS A 52 5.01 -8.74 -14.84
N GLU A 53 5.52 -7.62 -14.34
CA GLU A 53 6.04 -7.51 -12.97
C GLU A 53 5.79 -6.10 -12.43
N LEU A 54 5.28 -6.04 -11.20
CA LEU A 54 5.32 -4.86 -10.35
C LEU A 54 6.05 -5.23 -9.06
N ARG A 55 7.06 -4.44 -8.68
CA ARG A 55 7.81 -4.63 -7.44
C ARG A 55 7.79 -3.35 -6.63
N LEU A 56 7.28 -3.43 -5.41
CA LEU A 56 7.15 -2.30 -4.50
C LEU A 56 8.04 -2.49 -3.29
N LEU A 57 8.68 -1.41 -2.86
CA LEU A 57 9.35 -1.36 -1.57
C LEU A 57 8.27 -1.21 -0.49
N LEU A 58 8.38 -1.99 0.59
CA LEU A 58 7.53 -1.86 1.77
C LEU A 58 8.38 -1.41 2.95
N LYS A 59 7.74 -1.13 4.09
CA LYS A 59 8.47 -0.83 5.35
C LYS A 59 9.30 -2.03 5.83
N GLN A 60 8.84 -3.25 5.56
CA GLN A 60 9.58 -4.50 5.80
C GLN A 60 9.58 -5.33 4.51
N GLY A 61 10.72 -5.38 3.83
CA GLY A 61 10.88 -6.16 2.59
C GLY A 61 10.19 -5.53 1.39
N GLN A 62 9.73 -6.37 0.47
CA GLN A 62 9.20 -5.97 -0.83
C GLN A 62 7.90 -6.72 -1.15
N LEU A 63 7.02 -6.09 -1.92
CA LEU A 63 5.87 -6.75 -2.53
C LEU A 63 6.19 -7.02 -4.00
N LEU A 64 6.16 -8.29 -4.40
CA LEU A 64 6.29 -8.71 -5.79
C LEU A 64 4.94 -9.17 -6.32
N ILE A 65 4.51 -8.56 -7.42
CA ILE A 65 3.32 -8.95 -8.16
C ILE A 65 3.76 -9.39 -9.55
N LYS A 66 3.36 -10.60 -9.96
CA LYS A 66 3.65 -11.17 -11.28
C LYS A 66 2.37 -11.43 -12.05
N GLY A 67 2.43 -11.25 -13.35
CA GLY A 67 1.25 -11.39 -14.19
C GLY A 67 1.48 -11.02 -15.64
N LYS A 68 0.45 -10.49 -16.29
CA LYS A 68 0.45 -10.13 -17.72
C LYS A 68 -0.35 -8.86 -17.98
N ALA A 69 0.07 -8.11 -19.00
CA ALA A 69 -0.57 -6.89 -19.47
C ALA A 69 -0.79 -5.86 -18.35
N PHE A 70 0.21 -5.71 -17.49
CA PHE A 70 0.18 -4.75 -16.39
C PHE A 70 0.16 -3.31 -16.86
N VAL A 71 -0.79 -2.54 -16.29
CA VAL A 71 -0.95 -1.11 -16.52
C VAL A 71 -1.22 -0.45 -15.16
N ILE A 72 -0.35 0.47 -14.76
CA ILE A 72 -0.61 1.32 -13.60
C ILE A 72 -1.65 2.37 -14.01
N LYS A 73 -2.83 2.33 -13.39
CA LYS A 73 -3.90 3.31 -13.60
C LYS A 73 -3.73 4.53 -12.72
N THR A 74 -3.14 4.35 -11.55
CA THR A 74 -2.92 5.44 -10.59
C THR A 74 -1.65 5.16 -9.81
N ILE A 75 -0.85 6.21 -9.62
CA ILE A 75 0.31 6.22 -8.73
C ILE A 75 0.26 7.49 -7.88
N LEU A 76 0.26 7.30 -6.57
CA LEU A 76 0.35 8.32 -5.54
C LEU A 76 1.53 7.97 -4.62
N PRO A 77 1.98 8.87 -3.73
CA PRO A 77 3.19 8.65 -2.93
C PRO A 77 3.25 7.32 -2.18
N GLU A 78 2.10 6.82 -1.70
CA GLU A 78 2.00 5.56 -0.96
C GLU A 78 0.91 4.63 -1.51
N GLU A 79 0.35 4.92 -2.70
CA GLU A 79 -0.74 4.15 -3.28
C GLU A 79 -0.50 3.83 -4.77
N ILE A 80 -0.79 2.60 -5.19
CA ILE A 80 -0.79 2.18 -6.59
C ILE A 80 -2.06 1.41 -6.92
N LEU A 81 -2.70 1.80 -8.02
CA LEU A 81 -3.73 0.99 -8.69
C LEU A 81 -3.13 0.35 -9.94
N LEU A 82 -3.12 -0.97 -9.96
CA LEU A 82 -2.62 -1.78 -11.07
C LEU A 82 -3.78 -2.58 -11.69
N GLU A 83 -3.86 -2.55 -13.01
CA GLU A 83 -4.70 -3.44 -13.81
C GLU A 83 -3.86 -4.43 -14.61
N GLY A 84 -4.43 -5.60 -14.87
CA GLY A 84 -3.85 -6.65 -15.71
C GLY A 84 -4.13 -8.02 -15.10
N LYS A 85 -3.73 -9.09 -15.77
CA LYS A 85 -3.93 -10.44 -15.21
C LYS A 85 -2.90 -10.70 -14.11
N ILE A 86 -3.34 -10.87 -12.88
CA ILE A 86 -2.51 -11.12 -11.71
C ILE A 86 -2.38 -12.63 -11.50
N ASP A 87 -1.16 -13.16 -11.61
CA ASP A 87 -0.88 -14.58 -11.42
C ASP A 87 -0.37 -14.87 -10.00
N SER A 88 0.36 -13.93 -9.37
CA SER A 88 0.79 -14.05 -7.96
C SER A 88 1.07 -12.71 -7.29
N VAL A 89 0.94 -12.72 -5.96
CA VAL A 89 1.26 -11.62 -5.05
C VAL A 89 2.08 -12.22 -3.90
N THR A 90 3.34 -11.82 -3.75
CA THR A 90 4.28 -12.46 -2.84
C THR A 90 5.09 -11.41 -2.09
N TYR A 91 5.30 -11.62 -0.79
CA TYR A 91 6.25 -10.84 0.00
C TYR A 91 7.66 -11.42 -0.15
N ILE A 92 8.65 -10.55 -0.37
CA ILE A 92 10.07 -10.90 -0.38
C ILE A 92 10.71 -10.25 0.84
N THR A 93 11.34 -11.05 1.70
CA THR A 93 12.15 -10.57 2.83
C THR A 93 13.63 -10.65 2.48
N ASP A 94 14.44 -9.70 2.96
CA ASP A 94 15.88 -9.60 2.66
C ASP A 94 16.74 -10.72 3.31
N ASN A 95 16.15 -11.83 3.74
CA ASN A 95 16.79 -12.86 4.58
C ASN A 95 16.75 -14.30 4.02
N ASP A 96 16.57 -14.48 2.70
CA ASP A 96 16.83 -15.76 2.03
C ASP A 96 18.02 -15.65 1.05
#